data_AF-A0A2A5SZ69-F1
#
_entry.id   AF-A0A2A5SZ69-F1
#
_cell.length_a   1.000
_cell.length_b   1.000
_cell.length_c   1.000
_cell.angle_alpha   90.00
_cell.angle_beta   90.00
_cell.angle_gamma   90.00
#
_symmetry.space_group_name_H-M   'P 1'
#
loop_
_entity.id
_entity.type
_entity.pdbx_description
1 polymer ?
#
loop_
_entity_poly.entity_id
_entity_poly.type
_entity_poly.pdbx_seq_one_letter_code
_entity_poly.pdbx_strand_id
1 'polypeptide(L)' 'MSLPHNRARPTGISFVDSSKLQVCHNLRIIRHQVFKGTEKRRKGTMGWFYGFKLHLIINDRGALSQSK' A
#
# COMPACT_ATOMS: atom_id res chain seq x y z
N MET A 1 26.59 -4.57 -0.75
CA MET A 1 26.07 -5.31 0.41
C MET A 1 24.56 -5.43 0.28
N SER A 2 24.04 -6.57 -0.20
CA SER A 2 22.60 -6.83 -0.26
C SER A 2 22.15 -7.38 1.09
N LEU A 3 21.41 -6.60 1.87
CA LEU A 3 20.70 -7.13 3.05
C LEU A 3 19.77 -8.25 2.55
N PRO A 4 19.77 -9.46 3.16
CA PRO A 4 18.76 -10.43 2.84
C PRO A 4 17.42 -9.82 3.27
N HIS A 5 16.54 -9.54 2.30
CA HIS A 5 15.15 -9.32 2.66
C HIS A 5 14.74 -10.57 3.46
N ASN A 6 14.21 -10.41 4.66
CA ASN A 6 13.73 -11.57 5.40
C ASN A 6 12.36 -11.93 4.81
N ARG A 7 12.36 -12.67 3.69
CA ARG A 7 11.13 -13.14 3.04
C ARG A 7 10.53 -14.20 3.95
N ALA A 8 9.37 -13.91 4.51
CA ALA A 8 8.61 -14.91 5.24
C ALA A 8 8.27 -16.06 4.29
N ARG A 9 8.45 -17.30 4.74
CA ARG A 9 7.94 -18.45 4.00
C ARG A 9 6.41 -18.32 3.94
N PRO A 10 5.79 -18.57 2.78
CA PRO A 10 4.34 -18.62 2.69
C PRO A 10 3.87 -19.80 3.57
N THR A 11 3.28 -19.47 4.72
CA THR A 11 2.50 -20.42 5.49
C THR A 11 1.19 -20.67 4.73
N GLY A 12 0.56 -21.84 4.91
CA GLY A 12 -0.67 -22.21 4.19
C GLY A 12 -1.88 -21.28 4.43
N ILE A 13 -1.75 -20.28 5.31
CA ILE A 13 -2.77 -19.28 5.63
C ILE A 13 -2.18 -17.90 5.33
N SER A 14 -2.87 -17.12 4.51
CA SER A 14 -2.51 -15.74 4.17
C SER A 14 -3.73 -14.82 4.21
N PHE A 15 -3.59 -13.69 4.88
CA PHE A 15 -4.56 -12.62 4.93
C PHE A 15 -4.22 -11.57 3.88
N VAL A 16 -5.23 -11.16 3.10
CA VAL A 16 -5.10 -10.09 2.09
C VAL A 16 -5.93 -8.91 2.54
N ASP A 17 -5.29 -7.76 2.73
CA ASP A 17 -5.98 -6.49 2.99
C ASP A 17 -5.60 -5.43 1.95
N SER A 18 -6.54 -4.50 1.70
CA SER A 18 -6.28 -3.31 0.89
C SER A 18 -6.56 -2.05 1.69
N SER A 19 -5.50 -1.38 2.10
CA SER A 19 -5.57 -0.16 2.90
C SER A 19 -5.38 1.08 2.02
N LYS A 20 -6.20 2.13 2.26
CA LYS A 20 -6.07 3.41 1.53
C LYS A 20 -4.92 4.20 2.14
N LEU A 21 -3.93 4.56 1.34
CA LEU A 21 -2.85 5.48 1.73
C LEU A 21 -3.09 6.83 1.08
N GLN A 22 -3.51 7.79 1.88
CA GLN A 22 -3.65 9.17 1.46
C GLN A 22 -2.30 9.86 1.52
N VAL A 23 -1.85 10.37 0.38
CA VAL A 23 -0.52 10.99 0.25
C VAL A 23 -0.58 12.48 0.56
N CYS A 24 -1.68 13.16 0.20
CA CYS A 24 -1.91 14.55 0.57
C CYS A 24 -3.41 14.87 0.70
N HIS A 25 -3.75 16.04 1.25
CA HIS A 25 -5.11 16.56 1.19
C HIS A 25 -5.49 16.98 -0.24
N ASN A 26 -6.77 16.85 -0.59
CA ASN A 26 -7.26 17.16 -1.94
C ASN A 26 -6.97 18.61 -2.38
N LEU A 27 -6.92 19.55 -1.44
CA LEU A 27 -6.59 20.96 -1.69
C LEU A 27 -5.13 21.18 -2.10
N ARG A 28 -4.22 20.26 -1.74
CA ARG A 28 -2.77 20.38 -1.96
C ARG A 28 -2.26 19.58 -3.17
N ILE A 29 -3.16 18.92 -3.92
CA ILE A 29 -2.80 18.07 -5.06
C ILE A 29 -1.91 18.80 -6.07
N ILE A 30 -2.24 20.07 -6.38
CA ILE A 30 -1.54 20.84 -7.42
C ILE A 30 -0.06 21.08 -7.10
N ARG A 31 0.29 21.17 -5.80
CA ARG A 31 1.67 21.44 -5.35
C ARG A 31 2.44 20.18 -4.98
N HIS A 32 1.77 19.02 -4.98
CA HIS A 32 2.37 17.77 -4.58
C HIS A 32 3.24 17.18 -5.71
N GLN A 33 4.56 17.08 -5.50
CA GLN A 33 5.49 16.58 -6.53
C GLN A 33 6.11 15.22 -6.18
N VAL A 34 6.13 14.82 -4.90
CA VAL A 34 6.92 13.67 -4.42
C VAL A 34 6.48 12.34 -5.03
N PHE A 35 5.17 12.13 -5.17
CA PHE A 35 4.64 10.91 -5.76
C PHE A 35 4.05 11.13 -7.16
N LYS A 36 4.31 12.29 -7.78
CA LYS A 36 3.66 12.72 -9.03
C LYS A 36 3.77 11.65 -10.13
N GLY A 37 2.63 11.18 -10.60
CA GLY A 37 2.50 10.15 -11.63
C GLY A 37 2.27 8.74 -11.07
N THR A 38 2.52 8.51 -9.78
CA THR A 38 2.24 7.24 -9.10
C THR A 38 0.93 7.29 -8.31
N GLU A 39 0.53 8.48 -7.84
CA GLU A 39 -0.75 8.71 -7.18
C GLU A 39 -1.90 8.78 -8.18
N LYS A 40 -3.10 8.42 -7.69
CA LYS A 40 -4.34 8.69 -8.42
C LYS A 40 -5.37 9.28 -7.45
N ARG A 41 -6.24 10.14 -7.98
CA ARG A 41 -7.43 10.53 -7.23
C ARG A 41 -8.40 9.34 -7.26
N ARG A 42 -8.75 8.81 -6.09
CA ARG A 42 -9.62 7.64 -5.94
C ARG A 42 -10.81 7.97 -5.05
N LYS A 43 -11.94 7.32 -5.31
CA LYS A 43 -13.13 7.40 -4.46
C LYS A 43 -13.09 6.27 -3.43
N GLY A 44 -13.25 6.61 -2.17
CA GLY A 44 -13.44 5.67 -1.07
C GLY A 44 -14.78 5.90 -0.38
N THR A 45 -15.07 5.03 0.60
CA THR A 45 -16.28 5.11 1.46
C THR A 45 -16.48 6.48 2.10
N MET A 46 -15.39 7.12 2.53
CA MET A 46 -15.41 8.45 3.17
C MET A 46 -15.22 9.62 2.19
N GLY A 47 -15.32 9.38 0.87
CA GLY A 47 -15.18 10.40 -0.16
C GLY A 47 -13.90 10.27 -1.00
N TRP A 48 -13.53 11.37 -1.65
CA TRP A 48 -12.37 11.42 -2.54
C TRP A 48 -11.07 11.57 -1.77
N PHE A 49 -10.05 10.80 -2.15
CA PHE A 49 -8.70 10.95 -1.62
C PHE A 49 -7.67 10.94 -2.75
N TYR A 50 -6.50 11.52 -2.47
CA TYR A 50 -5.37 11.50 -3.38
C TYR A 50 -4.27 10.59 -2.84
N GLY A 51 -3.98 9.52 -3.55
CA GLY A 51 -3.02 8.52 -3.12
C GLY A 51 -3.22 7.17 -3.81
N PHE A 52 -2.85 6.09 -3.13
CA PHE A 52 -2.95 4.74 -3.67
C PHE A 52 -3.51 3.76 -2.64
N LYS A 53 -3.88 2.57 -3.10
CA LYS A 53 -4.24 1.46 -2.21
C LYS A 53 -3.00 0.59 -2.04
N LEU A 54 -2.64 0.32 -0.80
CA LEU A 54 -1.62 -0.66 -0.47
C LEU A 54 -2.28 -2.02 -0.30
N HIS A 55 -1.86 -2.98 -1.13
CA HIS A 55 -2.27 -4.36 -1.00
C HIS A 55 -1.22 -5.11 -0.20
N LEU A 56 -1.57 -5.61 0.98
CA LEU A 56 -0.67 -6.37 1.84
C LEU A 56 -1.10 -7.83 1.87
N ILE A 57 -0.12 -8.72 1.85
CA ILE A 57 -0.31 -10.15 2.11
C ILE A 57 0.47 -10.46 3.37
N ILE A 58 -0.23 -10.89 4.41
CA ILE A 58 0.32 -11.17 5.73
C ILE A 58 0.05 -12.63 6.05
N ASN A 59 1.05 -13.36 6.53
CA ASN A 59 0.82 -14.74 6.99
C ASN A 59 0.23 -14.78 8.42
N ASP A 60 -0.16 -15.97 8.87
CA ASP A 60 -0.62 -16.25 10.24
C ASP A 60 0.31 -15.78 11.36
N ARG A 61 1.60 -15.60 11.06
CA ARG A 61 2.62 -15.12 12.00
C ARG A 61 2.83 -13.60 11.94
N GLY A 62 2.01 -12.88 11.18
CA GLY A 62 2.12 -11.42 11.05
C GLY A 62 3.24 -10.94 10.12
N ALA A 63 3.88 -11.85 9.36
CA ALA A 63 4.98 -11.50 8.49
C ALA A 63 4.51 -11.18 7.06
N LEU A 64 5.15 -10.20 6.43
CA LEU A 64 4.86 -9.79 5.05
C LEU A 64 5.31 -10.86 4.06
N SER A 65 4.39 -11.27 3.20
CA SER A 65 4.62 -12.24 2.14
C SER A 65 4.45 -11.58 0.77
N GLN A 66 5.08 -12.15 -0.26
CA GLN A 66 4.90 -11.73 -1.64
C GLN A 66 3.84 -12.61 -2.30
N SER A 67 2.94 -11.99 -3.07
CA SER A 67 2.14 -12.72 -4.05
C SER A 67 3.09 -13.15 -5.17
N LYS A 68 3.06 -14.42 -5.56
CA LYS A 68 3.84 -14.94 -6.70
C LYS A 68 3.19 -14.50 -8.01
#